data_AF-A0A3D0SF38-F1
#
_entry.id   AF-A0A3D0SF38-F1
#
_cell.length_a   1.000
_cell.length_b   1.000
_cell.length_c   1.000
_cell.angle_alpha   90.00
_cell.angle_beta   90.00
_cell.angle_gamma   90.00
#
_symmetry.space_group_name_H-M   'P 1'
#
loop_
_entity.id
_entity.type
_entity.pdbx_description
1 polymer ?
#
loop_
_entity_poly.entity_id
_entity_poly.type
_entity_poly.pdbx_seq_one_letter_code
_entity_poly.pdbx_strand_id
1 'polypeptide(L)'
;GLFAAITQQGTLRIFNDNKRHDYNPADNSWSTDKSTSLRNMAQLANGALVAVEVSQWDGVGSQLISVDDGLTWQSINRNLSLFGDIKADVSLPVLTDNNEVITLSRNRKSSGEKSQIRIATTALSNADDSSSWQLHGVAKDNCHSLLPQLTTDNTLYFLCDQGQIVSTSDFGETWQTDIDRDIAQMQAQYETFIDELKQQQEAEEKAKETEAEAASEE
;
A
#
# COMPACT_ATOMS: atom_id res chain seq x y z
N GLY A 1 -8.63 -7.52 -9.04
CA GLY A 1 -9.14 -7.74 -7.67
C GLY A 1 -10.62 -7.41 -7.61
N LEU A 2 -11.21 -7.47 -6.42
CA LEU A 2 -12.55 -6.95 -6.14
C LEU A 2 -12.41 -5.76 -5.20
N PHE A 3 -12.87 -4.59 -5.62
CA PHE A 3 -12.73 -3.35 -4.87
C PHE A 3 -14.08 -2.65 -4.77
N ALA A 4 -14.46 -2.25 -3.56
CA ALA A 4 -15.70 -1.52 -3.32
C ALA A 4 -15.40 -0.04 -3.08
N ALA A 5 -16.31 0.83 -3.51
CA ALA A 5 -16.32 2.26 -3.23
C ALA A 5 -17.76 2.72 -3.00
N ILE A 6 -17.91 3.78 -2.22
CA ILE A 6 -19.18 4.49 -2.07
C ILE A 6 -19.16 5.70 -3.02
N THR A 7 -20.14 5.81 -3.91
CA THR A 7 -20.24 6.93 -4.85
C THR A 7 -20.57 8.23 -4.12
N GLN A 8 -20.41 9.38 -4.79
CA GLN A 8 -20.85 10.67 -4.27
C GLN A 8 -22.35 10.72 -3.96
N GLN A 9 -23.16 9.87 -4.60
CA GLN A 9 -24.59 9.73 -4.32
C GLN A 9 -24.90 8.77 -3.16
N GLY A 10 -23.87 8.23 -2.49
CA GLY A 10 -24.01 7.30 -1.37
C GLY A 10 -24.40 5.87 -1.77
N THR A 11 -24.23 5.51 -3.04
CA THR A 11 -24.53 4.15 -3.54
C THR A 11 -23.27 3.29 -3.61
N LEU A 12 -23.44 1.97 -3.62
CA LEU A 12 -22.33 1.03 -3.70
C LEU A 12 -21.89 0.84 -5.16
N ARG A 13 -20.59 0.98 -5.39
CA ARG A 13 -19.93 0.64 -6.66
C ARG A 13 -18.86 -0.42 -6.41
N ILE A 14 -18.77 -1.41 -7.29
CA ILE A 14 -17.79 -2.49 -7.21
C ILE A 14 -16.99 -2.55 -8.52
N PHE A 15 -15.66 -2.54 -8.41
CA PHE A 15 -14.74 -2.84 -9.50
C PHE A 15 -14.29 -4.29 -9.38
N ASN A 16 -14.52 -5.08 -10.43
CA ASN A 16 -14.09 -6.48 -10.48
C ASN A 16 -13.60 -6.81 -11.89
N ASP A 17 -12.38 -7.35 -11.98
CA ASP A 17 -11.65 -7.53 -13.23
C ASP A 17 -11.67 -6.22 -14.05
N ASN A 18 -12.17 -6.23 -15.28
CA ASN A 18 -12.30 -5.07 -16.17
C ASN A 18 -13.72 -4.49 -16.19
N LYS A 19 -14.48 -4.68 -15.11
CA LYS A 19 -15.88 -4.24 -15.00
C LYS A 19 -16.11 -3.37 -13.79
N ARG A 20 -17.04 -2.44 -13.94
CA ARG A 20 -17.63 -1.66 -12.87
C ARG A 20 -19.09 -2.08 -12.73
N HIS A 21 -19.50 -2.34 -11.51
CA HIS A 21 -20.85 -2.72 -11.15
C HIS A 21 -21.44 -1.65 -10.23
N ASP A 22 -22.64 -1.18 -10.55
CA ASP A 22 -23.29 -0.08 -9.87
C ASP A 22 -24.60 -0.57 -9.26
N TYR A 23 -24.75 -0.40 -7.95
CA TYR A 23 -25.99 -0.75 -7.26
C TYR A 23 -26.99 0.40 -7.32
N ASN A 24 -28.19 0.12 -7.84
CA ASN A 24 -29.31 1.04 -7.79
C ASN A 24 -30.25 0.65 -6.63
N PRO A 25 -30.31 1.44 -5.54
CA PRO A 25 -31.17 1.14 -4.40
C PRO A 25 -32.66 1.36 -4.70
N ALA A 26 -33.01 2.12 -5.74
CA ALA A 26 -34.41 2.45 -6.04
C ALA A 26 -35.22 1.23 -6.51
N ASP A 27 -34.57 0.32 -7.23
CA ASP A 27 -35.17 -0.89 -7.80
C ASP A 27 -34.43 -2.18 -7.41
N ASN A 28 -33.45 -2.08 -6.50
CA ASN A 28 -32.62 -3.19 -6.02
C ASN A 28 -31.93 -3.95 -7.17
N SER A 29 -31.42 -3.22 -8.16
CA SER A 29 -30.76 -3.78 -9.34
C SER A 29 -29.28 -3.42 -9.42
N TRP A 30 -28.56 -4.14 -10.28
CA TRP A 30 -27.16 -3.88 -10.61
C TRP A 30 -27.04 -3.57 -12.10
N SER A 31 -26.35 -2.47 -12.44
CA SER A 31 -25.84 -2.26 -13.79
C SER A 31 -24.36 -2.64 -13.86
N THR A 32 -23.88 -2.91 -15.08
CA THR A 32 -22.49 -3.31 -15.30
C THR A 32 -21.95 -2.63 -16.55
N ASP A 33 -20.83 -1.94 -16.39
CA ASP A 33 -20.12 -1.25 -17.46
C ASP A 33 -18.67 -1.73 -17.53
N LYS A 34 -18.02 -1.46 -18.66
CA LYS A 34 -16.58 -1.69 -18.81
C LYS A 34 -15.79 -0.68 -17.96
N SER A 35 -14.70 -1.14 -17.37
CA SER A 35 -13.74 -0.34 -16.62
C SER A 35 -12.30 -0.82 -16.88
N THR A 36 -11.34 -0.18 -16.24
CA THR A 36 -9.94 -0.63 -16.20
C THR A 36 -9.77 -1.81 -15.26
N SER A 37 -8.89 -2.75 -15.63
CA SER A 37 -8.46 -3.85 -14.76
C SER A 37 -7.56 -3.33 -13.65
N LEU A 38 -7.96 -3.49 -12.39
CA LEU A 38 -7.24 -2.94 -11.23
C LEU A 38 -6.51 -4.04 -10.44
N ARG A 39 -5.24 -3.77 -10.11
CA ARG A 39 -4.40 -4.57 -9.22
C ARG A 39 -4.60 -4.16 -7.77
N ASN A 40 -4.72 -2.86 -7.52
CA ASN A 40 -4.95 -2.27 -6.20
C ASN A 40 -5.83 -1.02 -6.36
N MET A 41 -6.61 -0.69 -5.33
CA MET A 41 -7.46 0.49 -5.30
C MET A 41 -7.73 0.89 -3.85
N ALA A 42 -7.80 2.19 -3.60
CA ALA A 42 -8.33 2.75 -2.36
C ALA A 42 -9.25 3.92 -2.68
N GLN A 43 -10.27 4.10 -1.84
CA GLN A 43 -11.03 5.34 -1.76
C GLN A 43 -10.42 6.23 -0.67
N LEU A 44 -10.20 7.51 -1.01
CA LEU A 44 -9.70 8.54 -0.11
C LEU A 44 -10.84 9.19 0.67
N ALA A 45 -10.51 9.92 1.74
CA ALA A 45 -11.50 10.60 2.58
C ALA A 45 -12.34 11.64 1.81
N ASN A 46 -11.76 12.27 0.79
CA ASN A 46 -12.46 13.21 -0.10
C ASN A 46 -13.30 12.52 -1.21
N GLY A 47 -13.40 11.19 -1.17
CA GLY A 47 -14.20 10.39 -2.11
C GLY A 47 -13.46 10.00 -3.39
N ALA A 48 -12.32 10.61 -3.69
CA ALA A 48 -11.51 10.26 -4.86
C ALA A 48 -11.02 8.80 -4.77
N LEU A 49 -10.85 8.16 -5.93
CA LEU A 49 -10.29 6.83 -6.04
C LEU A 49 -8.86 6.92 -6.55
N VAL A 50 -7.97 6.19 -5.90
CA VAL A 50 -6.59 5.99 -6.35
C VAL A 50 -6.36 4.51 -6.60
N ALA A 51 -5.62 4.16 -7.65
CA ALA A 51 -5.46 2.78 -8.05
C ALA A 51 -4.12 2.49 -8.71
N VAL A 52 -3.86 1.20 -8.92
CA VAL A 52 -2.81 0.68 -9.81
C VAL A 52 -3.49 -0.27 -10.79
N GLU A 53 -3.29 -0.05 -12.09
CA GLU A 53 -3.86 -0.93 -13.12
C GLU A 53 -3.06 -2.24 -13.27
N VAL A 54 -3.69 -3.22 -13.91
CA VAL A 54 -3.02 -4.46 -14.32
C VAL A 54 -2.38 -4.24 -15.69
N SER A 55 -1.06 -4.46 -15.78
CA SER A 55 -0.34 -4.56 -17.05
C SER A 55 -0.32 -6.01 -17.55
N GLN A 56 -0.39 -6.20 -18.87
CA GLN A 56 -0.30 -7.54 -19.49
C GLN A 56 1.14 -8.08 -19.54
N TRP A 57 2.15 -7.24 -19.30
CA TRP A 57 3.56 -7.62 -19.42
C TRP A 57 4.13 -8.19 -18.13
N ASP A 58 3.89 -7.52 -17.02
CA ASP A 58 4.47 -7.79 -15.70
C ASP A 58 3.42 -7.78 -14.57
N GLY A 59 2.15 -7.55 -14.90
CA GLY A 59 1.05 -7.48 -13.96
C GLY A 59 0.95 -6.15 -13.20
N VAL A 60 1.81 -5.16 -13.43
CA VAL A 60 1.78 -3.84 -12.78
C VAL A 60 1.76 -2.76 -13.85
N GLY A 61 0.65 -2.05 -13.98
CA GLY A 61 0.59 -0.91 -14.90
C GLY A 61 0.69 0.42 -14.19
N SER A 62 0.20 1.47 -14.86
CA SER A 62 0.15 2.82 -14.36
C SER A 62 -0.61 2.95 -13.04
N GLN A 63 -0.16 3.88 -12.22
CA GLN A 63 -1.00 4.44 -11.17
C GLN A 63 -2.13 5.26 -11.81
N LEU A 64 -3.32 5.21 -11.21
CA LEU A 64 -4.50 5.89 -11.70
C LEU A 64 -5.16 6.72 -10.60
N ILE A 65 -5.83 7.80 -11.00
CA ILE A 65 -6.69 8.62 -10.14
C ILE A 65 -8.05 8.78 -10.82
N SER A 66 -9.12 8.76 -10.03
CA SER A 66 -10.46 9.13 -10.45
C SER A 66 -11.11 10.06 -9.43
N VAL A 67 -11.72 11.13 -9.93
CA VAL A 67 -12.48 12.12 -9.14
C VAL A 67 -13.98 12.09 -9.48
N ASP A 68 -14.41 11.13 -10.30
CA ASP A 68 -15.78 10.95 -10.78
C ASP A 68 -16.32 9.55 -10.44
N ASP A 69 -16.00 9.07 -9.24
CA ASP A 69 -16.39 7.74 -8.73
C ASP A 69 -15.86 6.56 -9.57
N GLY A 70 -14.82 6.75 -10.38
CA GLY A 70 -14.28 5.74 -11.29
C GLY A 70 -15.10 5.57 -12.57
N LEU A 71 -15.77 6.64 -13.02
CA LEU A 71 -16.30 6.71 -14.38
C LEU A 71 -15.16 6.88 -15.39
N THR A 72 -14.18 7.72 -15.06
CA THR A 72 -12.95 7.92 -15.82
C THR A 72 -11.73 7.74 -14.92
N TRP A 73 -10.60 7.38 -15.53
CA TRP A 73 -9.34 7.17 -14.86
C TRP A 73 -8.25 7.98 -15.55
N GLN A 74 -7.58 8.82 -14.79
CA GLN A 74 -6.41 9.56 -15.24
C GLN A 74 -5.14 8.79 -14.86
N SER A 75 -4.29 8.52 -15.85
CA SER A 75 -3.00 7.86 -15.63
C SER A 75 -1.96 8.84 -15.09
N ILE A 76 -1.10 8.32 -14.20
CA ILE A 76 0.08 9.00 -13.70
C ILE A 76 1.30 8.55 -14.50
N ASN A 77 1.95 9.49 -15.18
CA ASN A 77 3.16 9.25 -15.94
C ASN A 77 4.36 9.79 -15.18
N ARG A 78 5.04 8.92 -14.45
CA ARG A 78 6.23 9.24 -13.66
C ARG A 78 7.41 8.39 -14.12
N ASN A 79 8.61 8.83 -13.76
CA ASN A 79 9.80 8.03 -14.04
C ASN A 79 10.01 6.99 -12.93
N LEU A 80 10.13 5.72 -13.30
CA LEU A 80 10.61 4.62 -12.45
C LEU A 80 11.49 3.70 -13.30
N SER A 81 12.35 2.93 -12.64
CA SER A 81 13.10 1.85 -13.28
C SER A 81 12.19 0.64 -13.46
N LEU A 82 12.16 0.08 -14.68
CA LEU A 82 11.47 -1.19 -14.98
C LEU A 82 11.94 -2.36 -14.10
N PHE A 83 13.18 -2.29 -13.60
CA PHE A 83 13.74 -3.29 -12.69
C PHE A 83 14.23 -2.59 -11.41
N GLY A 84 13.71 -3.03 -10.26
CA GLY A 84 14.17 -2.59 -8.93
C GLY A 84 13.22 -1.66 -8.16
N ASP A 85 12.20 -1.10 -8.79
CA ASP A 85 11.28 -0.13 -8.16
C ASP A 85 9.90 -0.71 -7.84
N ILE A 86 9.77 -2.04 -7.78
CA ILE A 86 8.49 -2.77 -7.70
C ILE A 86 7.58 -2.21 -6.59
N LYS A 87 8.12 -1.86 -5.42
CA LYS A 87 7.35 -1.30 -4.30
C LYS A 87 6.75 0.07 -4.64
N ALA A 88 7.56 0.96 -5.20
CA ALA A 88 7.09 2.26 -5.67
C ALA A 88 6.14 2.12 -6.86
N ASP A 89 6.29 1.06 -7.66
CA ASP A 89 5.48 0.79 -8.84
C ASP A 89 4.05 0.35 -8.47
N VAL A 90 3.93 -0.53 -7.46
CA VAL A 90 2.63 -1.00 -6.92
C VAL A 90 2.05 -0.11 -5.83
N SER A 91 2.79 0.92 -5.39
CA SER A 91 2.29 1.90 -4.42
C SER A 91 1.10 2.66 -5.00
N LEU A 92 0.13 3.01 -4.16
CA LEU A 92 -0.93 3.91 -4.57
C LEU A 92 -0.42 5.37 -4.53
N PRO A 93 -0.90 6.26 -5.42
CA PRO A 93 -0.65 7.69 -5.31
C PRO A 93 -1.53 8.32 -4.23
N VAL A 94 -1.20 9.53 -3.84
CA VAL A 94 -2.03 10.42 -3.02
C VAL A 94 -2.62 11.51 -3.92
N LEU A 95 -3.87 11.87 -3.66
CA LEU A 95 -4.49 13.10 -4.17
C LEU A 95 -4.89 13.96 -2.96
N THR A 96 -4.35 15.17 -2.87
CA THR A 96 -4.73 16.14 -1.85
C THR A 96 -6.01 16.88 -2.24
N ASP A 97 -6.65 17.54 -1.28
CA ASP A 97 -7.87 18.33 -1.53
C ASP A 97 -7.65 19.53 -2.47
N ASN A 98 -6.40 19.94 -2.66
CA ASN A 98 -6.01 20.99 -3.61
C ASN A 98 -5.72 20.47 -5.03
N ASN A 99 -6.08 19.21 -5.31
CA ASN A 99 -5.76 18.51 -6.57
C ASN A 99 -4.25 18.41 -6.84
N GLU A 100 -3.42 18.35 -5.80
CA GLU A 100 -2.02 17.97 -5.96
C GLU A 100 -1.89 16.46 -5.88
N VAL A 101 -1.19 15.87 -6.85
CA VAL A 101 -0.87 14.45 -6.89
C VAL A 101 0.51 14.25 -6.30
N ILE A 102 0.63 13.29 -5.39
CA ILE A 102 1.89 12.94 -4.74
C ILE A 102 2.17 11.46 -4.97
N THR A 103 3.39 11.14 -5.39
CA THR A 103 3.84 9.77 -5.64
C THR A 103 5.35 9.63 -5.45
N LEU A 104 5.90 8.45 -5.74
CA LEU A 104 7.33 8.20 -5.80
C LEU A 104 7.80 8.18 -7.24
N SER A 105 8.83 8.96 -7.54
CA SER A 105 9.48 8.97 -8.84
C SER A 105 11.00 8.98 -8.71
N ARG A 106 11.65 8.48 -9.74
CA ARG A 106 13.09 8.38 -9.86
C ARG A 106 13.64 9.61 -10.58
N ASN A 107 14.70 10.21 -10.04
CA ASN A 107 15.40 11.29 -10.75
C ASN A 107 16.08 10.76 -12.04
N ARG A 108 15.92 11.48 -13.16
CA ARG A 108 16.70 11.21 -14.38
C ARG A 108 18.16 11.59 -14.12
N LYS A 109 19.07 10.63 -14.28
CA LYS A 109 20.51 10.84 -14.01
C LYS A 109 21.13 11.85 -14.97
N SER A 110 21.99 12.72 -14.43
CA SER A 110 23.18 13.19 -15.16
C SER A 110 24.32 12.15 -14.99
N SER A 111 25.30 12.15 -15.88
CA SER A 111 26.39 11.16 -15.90
C SER A 111 27.12 11.07 -14.54
N GLY A 112 27.12 9.90 -13.90
CA GLY A 112 27.92 9.60 -12.69
C GLY A 112 27.15 9.50 -11.38
N GLU A 113 25.92 10.02 -11.28
CA GLU A 113 25.15 9.98 -10.03
C GLU A 113 24.38 8.66 -9.84
N LYS A 114 24.22 8.24 -8.58
CA LYS A 114 23.29 7.16 -8.23
C LYS A 114 21.86 7.71 -8.30
N SER A 115 20.99 6.98 -8.99
CA SER A 115 19.60 7.38 -9.11
C SER A 115 18.87 6.99 -7.83
N GLN A 116 18.00 7.87 -7.34
CA GLN A 116 17.27 7.71 -6.10
C GLN A 116 15.77 7.84 -6.36
N ILE A 117 14.98 7.11 -5.58
CA ILE A 117 13.54 7.31 -5.50
C ILE A 117 13.31 8.52 -4.61
N ARG A 118 12.50 9.46 -5.08
CA ARG A 118 12.15 10.71 -4.42
C ARG A 118 10.64 10.85 -4.35
N ILE A 119 10.18 11.63 -3.40
CA ILE A 119 8.81 12.11 -3.40
C ILE A 119 8.67 13.08 -4.59
N ALA A 120 7.58 12.93 -5.34
CA ALA A 120 7.30 13.72 -6.52
C ALA A 120 5.89 14.29 -6.43
N THR A 121 5.72 15.56 -6.77
CA THR A 121 4.41 16.21 -6.84
C THR A 121 4.14 16.88 -8.18
N THR A 122 2.87 16.97 -8.54
CA THR A 122 2.38 17.75 -9.67
C THR A 122 0.89 18.07 -9.48
N ALA A 123 0.34 19.01 -10.25
CA ALA A 123 -1.10 19.22 -10.30
C ALA A 123 -1.78 18.04 -11.02
N LEU A 124 -2.98 17.65 -10.56
CA LEU A 124 -3.76 16.57 -11.18
C LEU A 124 -3.89 16.75 -12.69
N SER A 125 -4.13 17.97 -13.17
CA SER A 125 -4.26 18.27 -14.60
C SER A 125 -3.03 17.92 -15.44
N ASN A 126 -1.86 17.76 -14.83
CA ASN A 126 -0.58 17.50 -15.50
C ASN A 126 -0.01 16.12 -15.16
N ALA A 127 -0.75 15.28 -14.43
CA ALA A 127 -0.24 14.02 -13.90
C ALA A 127 0.23 13.02 -14.96
N ASP A 128 -0.24 13.15 -16.21
CA ASP A 128 0.15 12.36 -17.37
C ASP A 128 1.37 12.92 -18.12
N ASP A 129 1.86 14.11 -17.76
CA ASP A 129 3.08 14.70 -18.27
C ASP A 129 4.27 14.48 -17.33
N SER A 130 5.16 13.56 -17.72
CA SER A 130 6.38 13.24 -16.97
C SER A 130 7.31 14.43 -16.72
N SER A 131 7.20 15.51 -17.49
CA SER A 131 8.03 16.72 -17.34
C SER A 131 7.48 17.72 -16.32
N SER A 132 6.21 17.57 -15.92
CA SER A 132 5.55 18.46 -14.96
C SER A 132 5.89 18.16 -13.50
N TRP A 133 6.51 17.00 -13.24
CA TRP A 133 6.78 16.53 -11.88
C TRP A 133 7.92 17.29 -11.21
N GLN A 134 7.63 17.86 -10.04
CA GLN A 134 8.62 18.39 -9.13
C GLN A 134 9.11 17.27 -8.21
N LEU A 135 10.43 17.09 -8.12
CA LEU A 135 11.06 16.13 -7.22
C LEU A 135 11.47 16.81 -5.91
N HIS A 136 11.23 16.14 -4.79
CA HIS A 136 11.51 16.61 -3.44
C HIS A 136 12.54 15.72 -2.75
N GLY A 137 12.45 15.55 -1.43
CA GLY A 137 13.33 14.72 -0.62
C GLY A 137 13.40 13.26 -1.09
N VAL A 138 14.50 12.60 -0.71
CA VAL A 138 14.73 11.19 -1.02
C VAL A 138 13.78 10.35 -0.19
N ALA A 139 13.12 9.38 -0.84
CA ALA A 139 12.26 8.44 -0.14
C ALA A 139 13.11 7.63 0.87
N LYS A 140 12.61 7.45 2.09
CA LYS A 140 13.33 6.68 3.12
C LYS A 140 13.57 5.25 2.63
N ASP A 141 14.80 4.78 2.82
CA ASP A 141 15.19 3.43 2.43
C ASP A 141 14.21 2.38 2.98
N ASN A 142 13.83 1.44 2.13
CA ASN A 142 12.87 0.37 2.41
C ASN A 142 11.44 0.84 2.75
N CYS A 143 11.09 2.10 2.54
CA CYS A 143 9.76 2.67 2.83
C CYS A 143 9.12 3.27 1.57
N HIS A 144 8.95 2.44 0.53
CA HIS A 144 8.48 2.87 -0.80
C HIS A 144 7.00 2.57 -1.08
N SER A 145 6.18 2.38 -0.04
CA SER A 145 4.74 2.15 -0.20
C SER A 145 3.96 3.26 0.49
N LEU A 146 3.41 4.22 -0.27
CA LEU A 146 2.53 5.25 0.30
C LEU A 146 1.25 4.64 0.86
N LEU A 147 0.77 5.24 1.95
CA LEU A 147 -0.50 4.93 2.60
C LEU A 147 -1.44 6.12 2.39
N PRO A 148 -2.08 6.25 1.22
CA PRO A 148 -2.82 7.46 0.88
C PRO A 148 -4.09 7.66 1.72
N GLN A 149 -4.64 6.59 2.28
CA GLN A 149 -5.80 6.69 3.18
C GLN A 149 -5.45 7.28 4.55
N LEU A 150 -4.18 7.26 4.96
CA LEU A 150 -3.71 7.88 6.21
C LEU A 150 -3.14 9.28 5.98
N THR A 151 -2.82 9.60 4.73
CA THR A 151 -2.23 10.87 4.35
C THR A 151 -3.26 11.99 4.52
N THR A 152 -2.92 13.00 5.31
CA THR A 152 -3.78 14.14 5.64
C THR A 152 -2.98 15.43 5.53
N ASP A 153 -3.57 16.44 4.90
CA ASP A 153 -2.89 17.69 4.55
C ASP A 153 -1.55 17.43 3.84
N ASN A 154 -0.43 17.81 4.47
CA ASN A 154 0.91 17.61 3.96
C ASN A 154 1.64 16.42 4.61
N THR A 155 1.00 15.69 5.52
CA THR A 155 1.64 14.57 6.23
C THR A 155 1.46 13.28 5.45
N LEU A 156 2.53 12.85 4.80
CA LEU A 156 2.59 11.61 4.03
C LEU A 156 2.98 10.45 4.93
N TYR A 157 2.28 9.33 4.81
CA TYR A 157 2.61 8.09 5.51
C TYR A 157 3.10 7.02 4.56
N PHE A 158 4.11 6.27 5.00
CA PHE A 158 4.72 5.20 4.23
C PHE A 158 4.82 3.92 5.07
N LEU A 159 4.50 2.79 4.44
CA LEU A 159 4.77 1.47 4.96
C LEU A 159 6.17 1.03 4.52
N CYS A 160 6.98 0.63 5.50
CA CYS A 160 8.29 0.05 5.28
C CYS A 160 8.24 -1.47 5.12
N ASP A 161 9.27 -2.07 4.52
CA ASP A 161 9.31 -3.49 4.17
C ASP A 161 9.15 -4.43 5.37
N GLN A 162 9.58 -4.01 6.57
CA GLN A 162 9.43 -4.77 7.81
C GLN A 162 8.18 -4.41 8.63
N GLY A 163 7.27 -3.62 8.06
CA GLY A 163 6.00 -3.26 8.69
C GLY A 163 6.05 -2.02 9.59
N GLN A 164 7.17 -1.32 9.65
CA GLN A 164 7.23 0.01 10.27
C GLN A 164 6.37 1.00 9.46
N ILE A 165 5.81 2.00 10.14
CA ILE A 165 5.17 3.14 9.50
C ILE A 165 5.97 4.38 9.84
N VAL A 166 6.34 5.11 8.80
CA VAL A 166 7.03 6.39 8.91
C VAL A 166 6.20 7.48 8.24
N SER A 167 6.41 8.71 8.66
CA SER A 167 5.80 9.88 8.05
C SER A 167 6.78 10.99 7.77
N THR A 168 6.37 11.90 6.89
CA THR A 168 7.04 13.16 6.59
C THR A 168 5.99 14.22 6.32
N SER A 169 6.22 15.45 6.79
CA SER A 169 5.36 16.61 6.53
C SER A 169 6.03 17.67 5.66
N ASP A 170 7.25 17.39 5.20
CA ASP A 170 8.11 18.29 4.41
C ASP A 170 8.63 17.61 3.14
N PHE A 171 7.84 16.67 2.61
CA PHE A 171 8.14 15.92 1.39
C PHE A 171 9.50 15.19 1.41
N GLY A 172 9.87 14.65 2.57
CA GLY A 172 11.00 13.74 2.74
C GLY A 172 12.32 14.41 3.10
N GLU A 173 12.30 15.70 3.48
CA GLU A 173 13.47 16.37 4.08
C GLU A 173 13.72 15.83 5.50
N THR A 174 12.65 15.58 6.26
CA THR A 174 12.69 14.92 7.56
C THR A 174 11.70 13.76 7.64
N TRP A 175 12.02 12.80 8.51
CA TRP A 175 11.24 11.56 8.68
C TRP A 175 10.99 11.30 10.16
N GLN A 176 9.76 10.95 10.48
CA GLN A 176 9.32 10.48 11.79
C GLN A 176 8.95 9.00 11.72
N THR A 177 9.24 8.24 12.77
CA THR A 177 8.71 6.87 12.93
C THR A 177 7.46 6.94 13.80
N ASP A 178 6.31 6.57 13.25
CA ASP A 178 5.03 6.58 13.96
C ASP A 178 4.68 5.21 14.54
N ILE A 179 5.02 4.14 13.81
CA ILE A 179 4.92 2.78 14.29
C ILE A 179 6.25 2.10 14.07
N ASP A 180 6.89 1.70 15.16
CA ASP A 180 8.11 0.91 15.13
C ASP A 180 7.80 -0.59 15.25
N ARG A 181 8.69 -1.42 14.69
CA ARG A 181 8.69 -2.86 14.85
C ARG A 181 10.07 -3.32 15.26
N ASP A 182 10.22 -3.63 16.54
CA ASP A 182 11.43 -4.25 17.06
C ASP A 182 11.42 -5.76 16.74
N ILE A 183 11.94 -6.10 15.56
CA ILE A 183 12.05 -7.49 15.09
C ILE A 183 12.90 -8.31 16.07
N ALA A 184 13.96 -7.74 16.62
CA ALA A 184 14.85 -8.46 17.53
C ALA A 184 14.13 -8.82 18.83
N GLN A 185 13.35 -7.89 19.39
CA GLN A 185 12.51 -8.16 20.55
C GLN A 185 11.45 -9.23 20.24
N MET A 186 10.77 -9.15 19.09
CA MET A 186 9.77 -10.15 18.72
C MET A 186 10.39 -11.54 18.52
N GLN A 187 11.59 -11.63 17.95
CA GLN A 187 12.32 -12.89 17.82
C GLN A 187 12.70 -13.46 19.17
N ALA A 188 13.23 -12.64 20.08
CA ALA A 188 13.59 -13.07 21.44
C ALA A 188 12.36 -13.58 22.22
N GLN A 189 11.21 -12.92 22.08
CA GLN A 189 9.94 -13.37 22.67
C GLN A 189 9.48 -14.72 22.10
N TYR A 190 9.61 -14.90 20.78
CA TYR A 190 9.25 -16.15 20.13
C TYR A 190 10.16 -17.31 20.58
N GLU A 191 11.48 -17.09 20.63
CA GLU A 191 12.44 -18.09 21.10
C GLU A 191 12.16 -18.50 22.55
N THR A 192 11.90 -17.52 23.42
CA THR A 192 11.51 -17.77 24.82
C THR A 192 10.25 -18.63 24.90
N PHE A 193 9.22 -18.31 24.12
CA PHE A 193 7.97 -19.07 24.07
C PHE A 193 8.18 -20.52 23.60
N ILE A 194 9.06 -20.75 22.61
CA ILE A 194 9.40 -22.10 22.14
C ILE A 194 10.11 -22.91 23.22
N ASP A 195 11.02 -22.28 23.97
CA ASP A 195 11.73 -22.97 25.05
C ASP A 195 10.80 -23.31 26.23
N GLU A 196 9.87 -22.42 26.57
CA GLU A 196 8.82 -22.70 27.56
C GLU A 196 7.91 -23.86 27.13
N LEU A 197 7.52 -23.91 25.85
CA LEU A 197 6.74 -25.02 25.30
C LEU A 197 7.45 -26.36 25.40
N LYS A 198 8.76 -26.40 25.08
CA LYS A 198 9.56 -27.64 25.20
C LYS A 198 9.65 -28.09 26.65
N GLN A 199 9.92 -27.17 27.58
CA GLN A 199 9.99 -27.50 29.00
C GLN A 199 8.66 -28.04 29.54
N GLN A 200 7.53 -27.48 29.11
CA GLN A 200 6.21 -28.03 29.45
C GLN A 200 6.01 -29.44 28.89
N GLN A 201 6.35 -29.69 27.62
CA GLN A 201 6.21 -31.01 27.02
C GLN A 201 7.08 -32.06 27.72
N GLU A 202 8.34 -31.74 28.02
CA GLU A 202 9.24 -32.63 28.75
C GLU A 202 8.73 -32.92 30.17
N ALA A 203 8.16 -31.93 30.85
CA ALA A 203 7.58 -32.11 32.17
C ALA A 203 6.32 -32.99 32.14
N GLU A 204 5.46 -32.80 31.14
CA GLU A 204 4.27 -33.64 30.92
C GLU A 204 4.62 -35.09 30.55
N GLU A 205 5.65 -35.31 29.72
CA GLU A 205 6.13 -36.65 29.38
C GLU A 205 6.68 -37.37 30.61
N LYS A 206 7.53 -36.70 31.40
CA LYS A 206 8.04 -37.27 32.66
C LYS A 206 6.94 -37.58 33.66
N ALA A 207 5.93 -36.71 33.78
CA ALA A 207 4.78 -36.97 34.64
C ALA A 207 4.01 -38.22 34.20
N LYS A 208 3.78 -38.39 32.90
CA LYS A 208 3.12 -39.59 32.35
C LYS A 208 3.93 -40.87 32.53
N GLU A 209 5.25 -40.82 32.36
CA GLU A 209 6.13 -41.97 32.63
C GLU A 209 6.07 -42.37 34.11
N THR A 210 6.10 -41.39 35.01
CA THR A 210 6.04 -41.63 36.46
C THR A 210 4.69 -42.24 36.88
N GLU A 211 3.58 -41.75 36.31
CA GLU A 211 2.24 -42.33 36.53
C GLU A 211 2.10 -43.74 35.95
N ALA A 212 2.71 -44.01 34.79
CA ALA A 212 2.68 -45.33 34.16
C ALA A 212 3.53 -46.37 34.93
N GLU A 213 4.69 -45.99 35.46
CA GLU A 213 5.50 -46.86 36.33
C GLU A 213 4.77 -47.16 37.64
N ALA A 214 4.18 -46.14 38.30
CA ALA A 214 3.42 -46.32 39.53
C ALA A 214 2.19 -47.23 39.37
N ALA A 215 1.52 -47.18 38.22
CA ALA A 215 0.38 -48.05 37.90
C ALA A 215 0.78 -49.49 37.54
N SER A 216 2.07 -49.77 37.31
CA SER A 216 2.59 -51.11 36.97
C SER A 216 3.14 -51.89 38.16
N GLU A 217 3.27 -51.25 39.32
CA GLU A 217 3.73 -51.86 40.58
C GLU A 217 2.59 -52.27 41.55
N GLU A 218 1.33 -51.99 41.21
CA GLU A 218 0.11 -52.52 41.89
C GLU A 218 -0.42 -53.81 41.24
#